data_AF-Q2RU77-F1
#
_entry.id   AF-Q2RU77-F1
#
_cell.length_a   1.000
_cell.length_b   1.000
_cell.length_c   1.000
_cell.angle_alpha   90.00
_cell.angle_beta   90.00
_cell.angle_gamma   90.00
#
_symmetry.space_group_name_H-M   'P 1'
#
loop_
_entity.id
_entity.type
_entity.pdbx_description
1 polymer ?
#
loop_
_entity_poly.entity_id
_entity_poly.type
_entity_poly.pdbx_seq_one_letter_code
_entity_poly.pdbx_strand_id
1 'polypeptide(L)'
;MFISDQAVLHEIAPRRAKSVAETMLNGHRPEIWVSDRYAGQQDLARVHQVCLAHVLRDVQYAIDSGDTVVAPKIRDHLRWAIRVGKRRSDLKNSTLAAYAAKAERRLDALVGHPAAHPAGRLLQRQIKAWGAPSSSSS
;
A
#
# COMPACT_ATOMS: atom_id res chain seq x y z
N MET A 1 8.96 13.88 -6.62
CA MET A 1 8.95 13.15 -7.90
C MET A 1 7.55 12.61 -8.12
N PHE A 2 6.99 12.87 -9.29
CA PHE A 2 5.71 12.33 -9.74
C PHE A 2 5.97 11.55 -11.03
N ILE A 3 5.34 10.39 -11.17
CA ILE A 3 5.55 9.49 -12.32
C ILE A 3 4.18 9.14 -12.90
N SER A 4 4.08 9.20 -14.23
CA SER A 4 3.05 8.55 -15.02
C SER A 4 3.70 7.60 -16.04
N ASP A 5 2.88 6.97 -16.86
CA ASP A 5 3.31 6.23 -18.05
C ASP A 5 3.93 7.12 -19.14
N GLN A 6 3.64 8.43 -19.11
CA GLN A 6 4.10 9.40 -20.12
C GLN A 6 5.28 10.26 -19.66
N ALA A 7 5.41 10.53 -18.35
CA ALA A 7 6.36 11.52 -17.87
C ALA A 7 6.85 11.25 -16.44
N VAL A 8 8.03 11.79 -16.14
CA VAL A 8 8.58 11.88 -14.79
C VAL A 8 8.85 13.34 -14.48
N LEU A 9 8.16 13.87 -13.46
CA LEU A 9 8.32 15.24 -12.99
C LEU A 9 9.10 15.27 -11.67
N HIS A 10 10.19 16.03 -11.65
CA HIS A 10 10.96 16.32 -10.46
C HIS A 10 10.69 17.74 -10.00
N GLU A 11 9.92 17.87 -8.92
CA GLU A 11 9.70 19.14 -8.24
C GLU A 11 10.45 19.13 -6.90
N ILE A 12 11.28 20.14 -6.70
CA ILE A 12 11.97 20.38 -5.43
C ILE A 12 11.14 21.40 -4.65
N ALA A 13 10.54 20.95 -3.55
CA ALA A 13 9.76 21.80 -2.66
C ALA A 13 10.41 21.86 -1.28
N PRO A 14 10.29 22.99 -0.54
CA PRO A 14 10.89 23.13 0.81
C PRO A 14 10.36 22.12 1.83
N ARG A 15 9.14 21.61 1.61
CA ARG A 15 8.48 20.64 2.49
C ARG A 15 7.63 19.68 1.68
N ARG A 16 7.45 18.50 2.24
CA ARG A 16 6.52 17.50 1.73
C ARG A 16 5.11 17.83 2.19
N ALA A 17 4.42 18.68 1.44
CA ALA A 17 3.08 19.14 1.76
C ALA A 17 2.03 18.64 0.77
N LYS A 18 0.78 18.50 1.23
CA LYS A 18 -0.38 18.20 0.38
C LYS A 18 -0.49 19.15 -0.81
N SER A 19 -0.26 20.45 -0.57
CA SER A 19 -0.33 21.50 -1.59
C SER A 19 0.59 21.25 -2.79
N VAL A 20 1.74 20.59 -2.60
CA VAL A 20 2.65 20.27 -3.72
C VAL A 20 1.97 19.31 -4.69
N ALA A 21 1.31 18.28 -4.16
CA ALA A 21 0.59 17.33 -5.00
C ALA A 21 -0.68 17.95 -5.62
N GLU A 22 -1.41 18.78 -4.88
CA GLU A 22 -2.60 19.48 -5.40
C GLU A 22 -2.25 20.45 -6.53
N THR A 23 -1.17 21.24 -6.36
CA THR A 23 -0.66 22.15 -7.40
C THR A 23 -0.21 21.37 -8.64
N MET A 24 0.54 20.28 -8.46
CA MET A 24 0.97 19.44 -9.58
C MET A 24 -0.21 18.82 -10.33
N LEU A 25 -1.24 18.38 -9.62
CA LEU A 25 -2.45 17.83 -10.23
C LEU A 25 -3.29 18.89 -10.94
N ASN A 26 -3.23 20.16 -10.53
CA ASN A 26 -3.91 21.29 -11.16
C ASN A 26 -5.41 21.01 -11.47
N GLY A 27 -6.11 20.45 -10.47
CA GLY A 27 -7.53 20.08 -10.59
C GLY A 27 -7.80 18.75 -11.30
N HIS A 28 -6.80 18.09 -11.88
CA HIS A 28 -6.93 16.74 -12.40
C HIS A 28 -7.09 15.73 -11.25
N ARG A 29 -8.04 14.80 -11.39
CA ARG A 29 -8.24 13.70 -10.44
C ARG A 29 -7.88 12.36 -11.09
N PRO A 30 -6.71 11.79 -10.81
CA PRO A 30 -6.32 10.50 -11.38
C PRO A 30 -7.23 9.37 -10.90
N GLU A 31 -7.37 8.34 -11.73
CA GLU A 31 -8.11 7.14 -11.35
C GLU A 31 -7.42 6.40 -10.20
N ILE A 32 -6.07 6.33 -10.25
CA ILE A 32 -5.25 5.63 -9.28
C ILE A 32 -4.11 6.56 -8.84
N TRP A 33 -3.97 6.77 -7.54
CA TRP A 33 -2.83 7.47 -6.95
C TRP A 33 -2.01 6.51 -6.10
N VAL A 34 -0.78 6.25 -6.52
CA VAL A 34 0.18 5.43 -5.78
C VAL A 34 1.15 6.35 -5.06
N SER A 35 1.11 6.36 -3.74
CA SER A 35 2.00 7.20 -2.93
C SER A 35 2.37 6.50 -1.62
N ASP A 36 3.27 7.07 -0.85
CA ASP A 36 3.49 6.56 0.50
C ASP A 36 2.31 6.89 1.44
N ARG A 37 2.51 6.69 2.75
CA ARG A 37 1.47 6.80 3.78
C ARG A 37 1.19 8.21 4.27
N TYR A 38 1.74 9.24 3.65
CA TYR A 38 1.46 10.61 4.08
C TYR A 38 -0.03 10.91 3.94
N ALA A 39 -0.67 11.22 5.07
CA ALA A 39 -2.10 11.46 5.15
C ALA A 39 -2.55 12.58 4.19
N GLY A 40 -1.70 13.59 3.95
CA GLY A 40 -2.00 14.66 2.99
C GLY A 40 -2.09 14.21 1.53
N GLN A 41 -1.71 12.97 1.19
CA GLN A 41 -1.89 12.39 -0.15
C GLN A 41 -3.08 11.43 -0.25
N GLN A 42 -3.83 11.25 0.84
CA GLN A 42 -5.11 10.56 0.81
C GLN A 42 -6.16 11.46 0.14
N ASP A 43 -7.10 10.86 -0.60
CA ASP A 43 -8.18 11.53 -1.35
C ASP A 43 -7.76 12.37 -2.59
N LEU A 44 -6.54 12.16 -3.10
CA LEU A 44 -6.12 12.80 -4.37
C LEU A 44 -6.62 12.06 -5.63
N ALA A 45 -7.32 10.93 -5.49
CA ALA A 45 -7.74 10.06 -6.59
C ALA A 45 -9.04 9.32 -6.28
N ARG A 46 -9.59 8.64 -7.29
CA ARG A 46 -10.70 7.70 -7.10
C ARG A 46 -10.26 6.47 -6.29
N VAL A 47 -9.05 5.98 -6.53
CA VAL A 47 -8.44 4.86 -5.80
C VAL A 47 -7.06 5.29 -5.30
N HIS A 48 -6.81 5.12 -4.01
CA HIS A 48 -5.49 5.28 -3.43
C HIS A 48 -4.85 3.91 -3.20
N GLN A 49 -3.58 3.78 -3.53
CA GLN A 49 -2.77 2.62 -3.19
C GLN A 49 -1.50 3.06 -2.49
N VAL A 50 -1.18 2.44 -1.35
CA VAL A 50 0.13 2.61 -0.74
C VAL A 50 1.20 2.00 -1.63
N CYS A 51 2.25 2.76 -1.89
CA CYS A 51 3.37 2.35 -2.73
C CYS A 51 4.04 1.10 -2.16
N LEU A 52 4.13 0.06 -2.98
CA LEU A 52 4.66 -1.25 -2.58
C LEU A 52 6.08 -1.16 -2.01
N ALA A 53 6.92 -0.24 -2.51
CA ALA A 53 8.27 -0.06 -1.98
C ALA A 53 8.28 0.41 -0.52
N HIS A 54 7.33 1.27 -0.14
CA HIS A 54 7.19 1.71 1.25
C HIS A 54 6.64 0.60 2.14
N VAL A 55 5.66 -0.17 1.64
CA VAL A 55 5.15 -1.37 2.33
C VAL A 55 6.28 -2.36 2.61
N LEU A 56 7.09 -2.68 1.59
CA LEU A 56 8.22 -3.62 1.74
C LEU A 56 9.28 -3.11 2.72
N ARG A 57 9.52 -1.79 2.76
CA ARG A 57 10.44 -1.18 3.73
C ARG A 57 9.94 -1.32 5.17
N ASP A 58 8.65 -1.09 5.42
CA ASP A 58 8.06 -1.25 6.76
C ASP A 58 8.11 -2.73 7.23
N VAL A 59 7.85 -3.65 6.29
CA VAL A 59 7.96 -5.09 6.55
C VAL A 59 9.40 -5.47 6.89
N GLN A 60 10.37 -5.01 6.12
CA GLN A 60 11.79 -5.30 6.36
C GLN A 60 12.25 -4.70 7.69
N TYR A 61 11.85 -3.47 8.00
CA TYR A 61 12.14 -2.84 9.30
C TYR A 61 11.65 -3.67 10.47
N ALA A 62 10.44 -4.23 10.40
CA ALA A 62 9.90 -5.07 11.47
C ALA A 62 10.69 -6.39 11.63
N ILE A 63 11.15 -6.99 10.53
CA ILE A 63 12.04 -8.16 10.55
C ILE A 63 13.38 -7.81 11.19
N ASP A 64 14.01 -6.72 10.75
CA ASP A 64 15.31 -6.26 11.25
C ASP A 64 15.23 -5.87 12.73
N SER A 65 14.06 -5.43 13.19
CA SER A 65 13.78 -5.13 14.60
C SER A 65 13.56 -6.37 15.46
N GLY A 66 13.55 -7.58 14.89
CA GLY A 66 13.39 -8.84 15.62
C GLY A 66 11.99 -9.47 15.59
N ASP A 67 11.05 -8.96 14.77
CA ASP A 67 9.80 -9.68 14.55
C ASP A 67 10.04 -10.93 13.69
N THR A 68 9.89 -12.11 14.30
CA THR A 68 10.11 -13.41 13.64
C THR A 68 8.82 -14.09 13.17
N VAL A 69 7.65 -13.49 13.39
CA VAL A 69 6.36 -14.16 13.21
C VAL A 69 5.48 -13.44 12.19
N VAL A 70 5.16 -12.16 12.42
CA VAL A 70 4.17 -11.43 11.62
C VAL A 70 4.82 -10.87 10.37
N ALA A 71 5.93 -10.16 10.49
CA ALA A 71 6.57 -9.49 9.36
C ALA A 71 7.09 -10.48 8.29
N PRO A 72 7.72 -11.63 8.65
CA PRO A 72 8.05 -12.65 7.66
C PRO A 72 6.83 -13.21 6.93
N LYS A 73 5.71 -13.44 7.63
CA LYS A 73 4.48 -13.94 7.01
C LYS A 73 3.83 -12.91 6.08
N ILE A 74 3.84 -11.63 6.44
CA ILE A 74 3.39 -10.54 5.56
C ILE A 74 4.28 -10.45 4.32
N ARG A 75 5.61 -10.55 4.47
CA ARG A 75 6.55 -10.60 3.33
C ARG A 75 6.22 -11.73 2.37
N ASP A 76 5.98 -12.93 2.89
CA ASP A 76 5.68 -14.10 2.06
C ASP A 76 4.31 -14.00 1.39
N HIS A 77 3.33 -13.40 2.09
CA HIS A 77 2.04 -13.04 1.52
C HIS A 77 2.18 -12.08 0.33
N LEU A 78 2.94 -10.99 0.50
CA LEU A 78 3.23 -10.02 -0.57
C LEU A 78 3.95 -10.67 -1.74
N ARG A 79 4.96 -11.50 -1.49
CA ARG A 79 5.67 -12.26 -2.54
C ARG A 79 4.72 -13.15 -3.34
N TRP A 80 3.78 -13.81 -2.67
CA TRP A 80 2.76 -14.60 -3.35
C TRP A 80 1.83 -13.72 -4.20
N ALA A 81 1.31 -12.62 -3.64
CA ALA A 81 0.43 -11.70 -4.37
C ALA A 81 1.11 -11.06 -5.59
N ILE A 82 2.38 -10.66 -5.46
CA ILE A 82 3.19 -10.13 -6.57
C ILE A 82 3.35 -11.18 -7.68
N ARG A 83 3.61 -12.45 -7.34
CA ARG A 83 3.68 -13.55 -8.32
C ARG A 83 2.34 -13.83 -9.01
N VAL A 84 1.22 -13.61 -8.32
CA VAL A 84 -0.10 -13.64 -8.96
C VAL A 84 -0.25 -12.47 -9.93
N GLY A 85 0.07 -11.24 -9.50
CA GLY A 85 -0.01 -10.05 -10.33
C GLY A 85 0.83 -10.13 -11.61
N LYS A 86 2.03 -10.73 -11.55
CA LYS A 86 2.88 -10.96 -12.72
C LYS A 86 2.28 -11.88 -13.79
N ARG A 87 1.31 -12.71 -13.42
CA ARG A 87 0.62 -13.66 -14.34
C ARG A 87 -0.78 -13.18 -14.70
N ARG A 88 -1.13 -11.93 -14.38
CA ARG A 88 -2.51 -11.43 -14.50
C ARG A 88 -3.06 -11.54 -15.91
N SER A 89 -2.24 -11.31 -16.93
CA SER A 89 -2.61 -11.44 -18.35
C SER A 89 -3.03 -12.86 -18.74
N ASP A 90 -2.51 -13.87 -18.03
CA ASP A 90 -2.64 -15.29 -18.40
C ASP A 90 -3.77 -15.98 -17.61
N LEU A 91 -4.41 -15.24 -16.69
CA LEU A 91 -5.40 -15.77 -15.76
C LEU A 91 -6.80 -15.34 -16.17
N LYS A 92 -7.76 -16.28 -16.08
CA LYS A 92 -9.19 -15.96 -16.20
C LYS A 92 -9.62 -14.97 -15.11
N ASN A 93 -10.57 -14.10 -15.42
CA ASN A 93 -11.15 -13.15 -14.46
C ASN A 93 -11.68 -13.84 -13.18
N SER A 94 -12.30 -15.02 -13.31
CA SER A 94 -12.76 -15.81 -12.16
C SER A 94 -11.61 -16.29 -11.28
N THR A 95 -10.50 -16.71 -11.88
CA THR A 95 -9.29 -17.11 -11.14
C THR A 95 -8.66 -15.91 -10.41
N LEU A 96 -8.63 -14.73 -11.05
CA LEU A 96 -8.16 -13.50 -10.42
C LEU A 96 -9.02 -13.11 -9.22
N ALA A 97 -10.35 -13.15 -9.35
CA ALA A 97 -11.26 -12.89 -8.25
C ALA A 97 -11.06 -13.88 -7.08
N ALA A 98 -10.88 -15.17 -7.38
CA ALA A 98 -10.58 -16.18 -6.37
C ALA A 98 -9.24 -15.92 -5.65
N TYR A 99 -8.21 -15.46 -6.37
CA TYR A 99 -6.94 -15.08 -5.76
C TYR A 99 -7.01 -13.79 -4.95
N ALA A 100 -7.79 -12.80 -5.38
CA ALA A 100 -8.03 -11.58 -4.59
C ALA A 100 -8.71 -11.92 -3.25
N ALA A 101 -9.80 -12.70 -3.28
CA ALA A 101 -10.48 -13.13 -2.05
C ALA A 101 -9.58 -14.00 -1.15
N LYS A 102 -8.68 -14.81 -1.74
CA LYS A 102 -7.67 -15.56 -0.98
C LYS A 102 -6.60 -14.65 -0.39
N ALA A 103 -6.25 -13.56 -1.07
CA ALA A 103 -5.31 -12.58 -0.57
C ALA A 103 -5.88 -11.89 0.68
N GLU A 104 -7.10 -11.37 0.57
CA GLU A 104 -7.83 -10.70 1.65
C GLU A 104 -7.96 -11.60 2.89
N ARG A 105 -8.52 -12.81 2.75
CA ARG A 105 -8.67 -13.74 3.90
C ARG A 105 -7.36 -14.05 4.61
N ARG A 106 -6.26 -14.18 3.85
CA ARG A 106 -4.94 -14.42 4.45
C ARG A 106 -4.41 -13.19 5.16
N LEU A 107 -4.63 -12.00 4.60
CA LEU A 107 -4.25 -10.75 5.23
C LEU A 107 -5.02 -10.54 6.53
N ASP A 108 -6.34 -10.75 6.52
CA ASP A 108 -7.21 -10.68 7.69
C ASP A 108 -6.71 -11.59 8.81
N ALA A 109 -6.36 -12.84 8.49
CA ALA A 109 -5.79 -13.76 9.47
C ALA A 109 -4.46 -13.27 10.05
N LEU A 110 -3.60 -12.63 9.24
CA LEU A 110 -2.30 -12.10 9.69
C LEU A 110 -2.41 -10.84 10.54
N VAL A 111 -3.48 -10.06 10.39
CA VAL A 111 -3.71 -8.84 11.18
C VAL A 111 -4.74 -9.02 12.30
N GLY A 112 -5.44 -10.16 12.34
CA GLY A 112 -6.52 -10.44 13.28
C GLY A 112 -6.08 -10.51 14.74
N HIS A 113 -4.89 -11.03 15.01
CA HIS A 113 -4.35 -11.15 16.36
C HIS A 113 -3.13 -10.25 16.55
N PRO A 114 -3.03 -9.47 17.64
CA PRO A 114 -1.88 -8.61 17.89
C PRO A 114 -0.56 -9.40 17.88
N ALA A 115 0.44 -8.90 17.16
CA ALA A 115 1.77 -9.47 17.18
C ALA A 115 2.37 -9.43 18.61
N ALA A 116 3.18 -10.43 18.96
CA ALA A 116 3.93 -10.44 20.22
C ALA A 116 5.05 -9.39 20.24
N HIS A 117 5.69 -9.14 19.08
CA HIS A 117 6.77 -8.15 18.96
C HIS A 117 6.22 -6.73 18.72
N PRO A 118 6.77 -5.67 19.36
CA PRO A 118 6.31 -4.29 19.18
C PRO A 118 6.33 -3.81 17.72
N ALA A 119 7.38 -4.14 16.97
CA ALA A 119 7.51 -3.75 15.56
C ALA A 119 6.46 -4.45 14.67
N GLY A 120 6.14 -5.72 14.97
CA GLY A 120 5.05 -6.43 14.31
C GLY A 120 3.68 -5.81 14.59
N ARG A 121 3.44 -5.35 15.82
CA ARG A 121 2.18 -4.65 16.16
C ARG A 121 2.06 -3.33 15.43
N LEU A 122 3.16 -2.58 15.33
CA LEU A 122 3.20 -1.34 14.56
C LEU A 122 2.88 -1.60 13.09
N LEU A 123 3.51 -2.62 12.48
CA LEU A 123 3.23 -3.04 11.12
C LEU A 123 1.75 -3.42 10.91
N GLN A 124 1.15 -4.19 11.83
CA GLN A 124 -0.27 -4.54 11.75
C GLN A 124 -1.18 -3.30 11.82
N ARG A 125 -0.89 -2.33 12.70
CA ARG A 125 -1.65 -1.08 12.76
C ARG A 125 -1.57 -0.31 11.45
N GLN A 126 -0.38 -0.27 10.85
CA GLN A 126 -0.17 0.40 9.58
C GLN A 126 -0.95 -0.30 8.45
N ILE A 127 -0.89 -1.63 8.36
CA ILE A 127 -1.66 -2.41 7.38
C ILE A 127 -3.17 -2.18 7.52
N LYS A 128 -3.70 -2.20 8.76
CA LYS A 128 -5.12 -1.93 9.01
C LYS A 128 -5.52 -0.53 8.57
N ALA A 129 -4.66 0.46 8.80
CA ALA A 129 -4.90 1.83 8.33
C ALA A 129 -4.88 1.96 6.80
N TRP A 130 -4.21 1.07 6.07
CA TRP A 130 -4.23 1.05 4.59
C TRP A 130 -5.52 0.48 4.02
N GLY A 131 -6.14 -0.48 4.73
CA GLY A 131 -7.36 -1.16 4.29
C GLY A 131 -8.65 -0.48 4.74
N ALA A 132 -8.58 0.51 5.62
CA ALA A 132 -9.75 1.28 6.01
C ALA A 132 -10.22 2.09 4.78
N PRO A 133 -11.52 2.03 4.41
CA PRO A 133 -12.05 2.96 3.42
C PRO A 133 -11.75 4.37 3.91
N SER A 134 -11.20 5.20 3.02
CA SER A 134 -11.02 6.63 3.28
C SER A 134 -12.35 7.17 3.76
N SER A 135 -12.45 7.52 5.04
CA SER A 135 -13.64 8.13 5.61
C SER A 135 -13.94 9.38 4.79
N SER A 136 -15.02 9.32 4.02
CA SER A 136 -15.60 10.48 3.36
C SER A 136 -16.03 11.45 4.45
N SER A 137 -15.19 12.44 4.73
CA SER A 137 -15.61 13.62 5.46
C SER A 137 -16.58 14.38 4.56
N SER A 138 -17.86 14.33 4.92
CA SER A 138 -18.88 15.26 4.42
C SER A 138 -18.63 16.67 4.93
#